data_AF-A0A8I1IQ21-F1
#
_entry.id   AF-A0A8I1IQ21-F1
#
_cell.length_a   1.000
_cell.length_b   1.000
_cell.length_c   1.000
_cell.angle_alpha   90.00
_cell.angle_beta   90.00
_cell.angle_gamma   90.00
#
_symmetry.space_group_name_H-M   'P 1'
#
loop_
_entity.id
_entity.type
_entity.pdbx_description
1 polymer ?
#
loop_
_entity_poly.entity_id
_entity_poly.type
_entity_poly.pdbx_seq_one_letter_code
_entity_poly.pdbx_strand_id
1 'polypeptide(L)' 'MNKRLRTSVVVLGLTVLIGGVITVIQYDKDTYKERHLIEIFFNRVKQYRRWATRYDKTASMFKAFLALISIRMWLK' A
#
# COMPACT_ATOMS: atom_id res chain seq x y z
N MET A 1 -9.50 -6.91 2.79
CA MET A 1 -10.54 -6.93 3.84
C MET A 1 -11.72 -6.07 3.39
N ASN A 2 -12.87 -6.69 3.11
CA ASN A 2 -14.04 -6.05 2.50
C ASN A 2 -14.62 -4.91 3.37
N LYS A 3 -15.00 -3.77 2.77
CA LYS A 3 -15.55 -2.60 3.51
C LYS A 3 -16.77 -2.97 4.35
N ARG A 4 -17.60 -3.92 3.88
CA ARG A 4 -18.78 -4.42 4.61
C ARG A 4 -18.44 -5.06 5.96
N LEU A 5 -17.37 -5.87 6.02
CA LEU A 5 -16.97 -6.55 7.26
C LEU A 5 -16.43 -5.56 8.30
N ARG A 6 -15.78 -4.47 7.89
CA ARG A 6 -15.23 -3.46 8.83
C ARG A 6 -16.32 -2.59 9.45
N THR A 7 -17.34 -2.19 8.67
CA THR A 7 -18.49 -1.46 9.22
C THR A 7 -19.27 -2.34 10.20
N SER A 8 -19.43 -3.64 9.89
CA SER A 8 -20.05 -4.59 10.81
C SER A 8 -19.27 -4.73 12.14
N VAL A 9 -17.94 -4.69 12.14
CA VAL A 9 -17.13 -4.74 13.36
C VAL A 9 -17.32 -3.49 14.24
N VAL A 10 -17.40 -2.30 13.64
CA VAL A 10 -17.68 -1.06 14.36
C VAL A 10 -19.12 -1.02 14.90
N VAL A 11 -20.10 -1.47 14.10
CA VAL A 11 -21.52 -1.50 14.48
C VAL A 11 -21.82 -2.56 15.56
N LEU A 12 -21.09 -3.67 15.59
CA LEU A 12 -21.20 -4.71 16.62
C LEU A 12 -20.52 -4.32 17.97
N GLY A 13 -19.95 -3.12 18.09
CA GLY A 13 -19.23 -2.69 19.31
C GLY A 13 -17.95 -3.50 19.59
N LEU A 14 -17.50 -4.30 18.62
CA LEU A 14 -16.28 -5.09 18.69
C LEU A 14 -15.10 -4.14 18.48
N THR A 15 -14.64 -3.54 19.57
CA THR A 15 -13.42 -2.76 19.54
C THR A 15 -12.26 -3.69 19.20
N VAL A 16 -11.54 -3.38 18.13
CA VAL A 16 -10.45 -4.21 17.63
C VAL A 16 -9.34 -4.25 18.67
N LEU A 17 -9.20 -5.39 19.37
CA LEU A 17 -8.09 -5.65 20.28
C LEU A 17 -6.82 -5.97 19.48
N ILE A 18 -6.01 -4.96 19.21
CA ILE A 18 -4.62 -5.17 18.78
C ILE A 18 -3.77 -4.98 20.04
N GLY A 19 -3.21 -6.07 20.57
CA GLY A 19 -2.29 -6.01 21.72
C GLY A 19 -2.90 -5.51 23.04
N GLY A 20 -4.20 -5.71 23.28
CA GLY A 20 -4.84 -5.38 24.56
C GLY A 20 -5.30 -3.92 24.72
N VAL A 21 -5.11 -3.05 23.72
CA VAL A 21 -5.56 -1.65 23.76
C VAL A 21 -6.80 -1.45 22.91
N ILE A 22 -7.85 -0.88 23.52
CA ILE A 22 -9.10 -0.51 22.85
C ILE A 22 -8.88 0.82 22.12
N THR A 23 -8.49 0.80 20.85
CA THR A 23 -8.34 2.02 20.03
C THR A 23 -9.42 2.10 18.96
N VAL A 24 -10.20 3.18 18.96
CA VAL A 24 -11.05 3.54 17.81
C VAL A 24 -10.18 4.05 16.67
N ILE A 25 -9.90 3.19 15.69
CA ILE A 25 -9.12 3.58 14.51
C ILE A 25 -10.03 4.44 13.62
N GLN A 26 -9.79 5.76 13.64
CA GLN A 26 -10.49 6.70 12.77
C GLN A 26 -10.22 6.34 11.30
N TYR A 27 -11.29 5.99 10.58
CA TYR A 27 -11.22 5.59 9.18
C TYR A 27 -11.50 6.78 8.29
N ASP A 28 -10.44 7.38 7.78
CA ASP A 28 -10.52 8.40 6.75
C ASP A 28 -10.59 7.73 5.36
N LYS A 29 -11.71 7.93 4.66
CA LYS A 29 -11.98 7.33 3.35
C LYS A 29 -11.04 7.86 2.27
N ASP A 30 -10.70 9.14 2.35
CA ASP A 30 -9.91 9.83 1.33
C ASP A 30 -8.45 9.41 1.43
N THR A 31 -7.91 9.39 2.65
CA THR A 31 -6.59 8.85 2.98
C THR A 31 -6.47 7.37 2.56
N TYR A 32 -7.51 6.57 2.76
CA TYR A 32 -7.50 5.16 2.34
C TYR A 32 -7.48 5.02 0.81
N LYS A 33 -8.17 5.91 0.08
CA LYS A 33 -8.19 5.90 -1.38
C LYS A 33 -6.83 6.28 -1.97
N GLU A 34 -6.14 7.26 -1.38
CA GLU A 34 -4.79 7.64 -1.78
C GLU A 34 -3.78 6.51 -1.55
N ARG A 35 -3.83 5.86 -0.39
CA ARG A 35 -2.98 4.70 -0.09
C ARG A 35 -3.17 3.56 -1.08
N HIS A 36 -4.41 3.34 -1.53
CA HIS A 36 -4.70 2.30 -2.51
C HIS A 36 -3.97 2.53 -3.84
N LEU A 37 -3.87 3.78 -4.31
CA LEU A 37 -3.14 4.11 -5.54
C LEU A 37 -1.65 3.79 -5.40
N ILE A 38 -1.07 4.12 -4.25
CA ILE A 38 0.33 3.85 -3.91
C ILE A 38 0.56 2.33 -3.86
N GLU A 39 -0.33 1.57 -3.22
CA GLU A 39 -0.26 0.11 -3.14
C GLU A 39 -0.33 -0.55 -4.52
N ILE A 40 -1.24 -0.10 -5.39
CA ILE A 40 -1.35 -0.62 -6.77
C ILE A 40 -0.05 -0.36 -7.52
N PHE A 41 0.50 0.84 -7.41
CA PHE A 41 1.76 1.19 -8.05
C PHE A 41 2.87 0.23 -7.59
N PHE A 42 3.11 0.10 -6.28
CA PHE A 42 4.13 -0.80 -5.76
C PHE A 42 3.88 -2.27 -6.09
N ASN A 43 2.63 -2.71 -6.15
CA ASN A 43 2.30 -4.08 -6.56
C ASN A 43 2.75 -4.35 -8.01
N ARG A 44 2.57 -3.38 -8.90
CA ARG A 44 3.06 -3.47 -10.29
C ARG A 44 4.59 -3.37 -10.35
N VAL A 45 5.22 -2.48 -9.57
CA VAL A 45 6.69 -2.36 -9.53
C VAL A 45 7.35 -3.64 -8.99
N LYS A 46 6.72 -4.34 -8.04
CA LYS A 46 7.22 -5.62 -7.50
C LYS A 46 7.25 -6.77 -8.52
N GLN A 47 6.53 -6.68 -9.63
CA GLN A 47 6.63 -7.67 -10.73
C GLN A 47 8.02 -7.66 -11.37
N TYR A 48 8.76 -6.55 -11.28
CA TYR A 48 10.13 -6.46 -11.75
C TYR A 48 11.08 -7.08 -10.70
N ARG A 49 11.58 -8.29 -10.99
CA ARG A 49 12.47 -9.06 -10.10
C ARG A 49 13.61 -8.23 -9.53
N ARG A 50 14.25 -7.39 -10.35
CA ARG A 50 15.36 -6.50 -9.98
C ARG A 50 15.00 -5.52 -8.87
N TRP A 51 13.78 -4.99 -8.88
CA TRP A 51 13.28 -4.09 -7.85
C TRP A 51 12.95 -4.83 -6.56
N ALA A 52 12.27 -5.98 -6.67
CA ALA A 52 11.80 -6.76 -5.53
C ALA A 52 12.94 -7.28 -4.63
N THR A 53 14.06 -7.66 -5.22
CA THR A 53 15.23 -8.20 -4.51
C THR A 53 16.25 -7.13 -4.11
N ARG A 54 16.02 -5.85 -4.48
CA ARG A 54 16.92 -4.72 -4.20
C ARG A 54 18.39 -5.02 -4.57
N TYR A 55 18.62 -5.53 -5.78
CA TYR A 55 19.99 -5.83 -6.24
C TYR A 55 20.86 -4.58 -6.47
N ASP A 56 20.24 -3.41 -6.59
CA ASP A 56 20.97 -2.16 -6.85
C ASP A 56 21.68 -1.67 -5.58
N LYS A 57 23.02 -1.71 -5.60
CA LYS A 57 23.90 -1.31 -4.48
C LYS A 57 23.84 0.20 -4.17
N THR A 58 23.53 1.02 -5.17
CA THR A 58 23.53 2.48 -5.06
C THR A 58 22.12 3.05 -5.16
N ALA A 59 21.80 4.02 -4.30
CA ALA A 59 20.50 4.69 -4.29
C ALA A 59 20.18 5.41 -5.62
N SER A 60 21.19 5.86 -6.36
CA SER A 60 21.02 6.48 -7.69
C SER A 60 20.47 5.48 -8.71
N MET A 61 21.02 4.27 -8.76
CA MET A 61 20.60 3.21 -9.68
C MET A 61 19.17 2.75 -9.37
N PHE A 62 18.84 2.64 -8.08
CA PHE A 62 17.47 2.40 -7.63
C PHE A 62 16.51 3.49 -8.15
N LYS A 63 16.81 4.77 -7.91
CA LYS A 63 15.96 5.87 -8.42
C LYS A 63 15.83 5.86 -9.95
N ALA A 64 16.92 5.59 -10.68
CA ALA A 64 16.89 5.50 -12.13
C ALA A 64 15.97 4.37 -12.62
N PHE A 65 16.04 3.20 -11.99
CA PHE A 65 15.17 2.07 -12.34
C PHE A 65 13.69 2.36 -12.04
N LEU A 66 13.40 3.06 -10.94
CA LEU A 66 12.04 3.53 -10.64
C LEU A 66 11.51 4.48 -11.72
N ALA A 67 12.34 5.41 -12.17
CA ALA A 67 11.98 6.35 -13.22
C ALA A 67 11.69 5.63 -14.54
N LEU A 68 12.52 4.65 -14.91
CA LEU A 68 12.30 3.82 -16.10
C LEU A 68 10.98 3.04 -16.03
N ILE A 69 10.67 2.42 -14.88
CA ILE A 69 9.40 1.71 -14.68
C ILE A 69 8.22 2.69 -14.78
N SER A 70 8.36 3.88 -14.21
CA SER A 70 7.31 4.90 -14.24
C SER A 70 7.03 5.37 -15.67
N ILE A 71 8.08 5.63 -16.46
CA ILE A 71 7.96 5.96 -17.89
C ILE A 71 7.31 4.80 -18.66
N ARG A 72 7.71 3.56 -18.37
CA ARG A 72 7.13 2.39 -19.03
C ARG A 72 5.65 2.18 -18.69
N MET A 73 5.23 2.50 -17.47
CA MET A 73 3.82 2.48 -17.08
C MET A 73 3.03 3.61 -17.73
N TRP A 74 3.63 4.78 -17.93
CA TRP A 74 3.01 5.92 -18.61
C TRP A 74 2.80 5.66 -20.11
N LEU A 75 3.74 4.98 -20.75
CA LEU A 75 3.66 4.65 -22.18
C LEU A 75 2.70 3.48 -22.49
N LYS A 76 2.18 2.80 -21.47
CA LYS A 76 1.24 1.68 -21.64
C LYS A 76 -0.18 2.22 -21.78
#